data_AF-A0A193QNN5-F1
#
_entry.id   AF-A0A193QNN5-F1
#
_cell.length_a   1.000
_cell.length_b   1.000
_cell.length_c   1.000
_cell.angle_alpha   90.00
_cell.angle_beta   90.00
_cell.angle_gamma   90.00
#
_symmetry.space_group_name_H-M   'P 1'
#
loop_
_entity.id
_entity.type
_entity.pdbx_description
1 polymer ?
#
loop_
_entity_poly.entity_id
_entity_poly.type
_entity_poly.pdbx_seq_one_letter_code
_entity_poly.pdbx_strand_id
1 'polypeptide(L)'
;MQDAQEFKKYNQDYPDNFSQLEKDVISRFRSAKDQWFSSFLLKVGGSSSWHRLFVDPLSRAMYSSNGQDFEFIQAQRRQGMPVHDAVYALALANYGDEMAWLSQWIARHGNGRCVA
;
A
#
# COMPACT_ATOMS: atom_id res chain seq x y z
N MET A 1 11.49 5.02 0.70
CA MET A 1 11.99 5.78 -0.46
C MET A 1 11.54 5.04 -1.70
N GLN A 2 10.66 5.65 -2.49
CA GLN A 2 10.08 5.01 -3.69
C GLN A 2 11.00 5.11 -4.93
N ASP A 3 12.02 5.98 -4.88
CA ASP A 3 12.93 6.23 -6.00
C ASP A 3 14.35 5.68 -5.72
N ALA A 4 14.85 4.84 -6.63
CA ALA A 4 16.18 4.24 -6.53
C ALA A 4 17.32 5.26 -6.67
N GLN A 5 17.10 6.38 -7.36
CA GLN A 5 18.05 7.48 -7.47
C GLN A 5 18.16 8.27 -6.16
N GLU A 6 17.03 8.57 -5.52
CA GLU A 6 17.00 9.20 -4.18
C GLU A 6 17.70 8.30 -3.15
N PHE A 7 17.47 6.98 -3.21
CA PHE A 7 18.17 6.05 -2.33
C PHE A 7 19.68 6.00 -2.59
N LYS A 8 20.11 6.05 -3.86
CA LYS A 8 21.54 6.14 -4.21
C LYS A 8 22.17 7.42 -3.68
N LYS A 9 21.50 8.56 -3.84
CA LYS A 9 21.95 9.85 -3.33
C LYS A 9 22.06 9.84 -1.81
N TYR A 10 21.02 9.35 -1.12
CA TYR A 10 21.03 9.20 0.34
C TYR A 10 22.21 8.35 0.84
N ASN A 11 22.52 7.24 0.15
CA ASN A 11 23.65 6.39 0.50
C ASN A 11 25.02 7.04 0.25
N GLN A 12 25.11 8.04 -0.65
CA GLN A 12 26.32 8.85 -0.84
C GLN A 12 26.51 9.83 0.31
N ASP A 13 25.42 10.48 0.73
CA ASP A 13 25.43 11.46 1.82
C ASP A 13 25.64 10.79 3.20
N TYR A 14 25.17 9.54 3.36
CA TYR A 14 25.23 8.79 4.62
C TYR A 14 25.70 7.34 4.40
N PRO A 15 27.01 7.12 4.15
CA PRO A 15 27.53 5.80 3.77
C PRO A 15 27.37 4.74 4.87
N ASP A 16 27.38 5.13 6.15
CA ASP A 16 27.38 4.23 7.31
C ASP A 16 25.98 3.84 7.82
N ASN A 17 24.91 4.44 7.28
CA ASN A 17 23.54 4.18 7.76
C ASN A 17 23.03 2.78 7.40
N PHE A 18 23.55 2.22 6.31
CA PHE A 18 23.18 0.90 5.81
C PHE A 18 24.42 0.07 5.52
N SER A 19 24.40 -1.18 5.98
CA SER A 19 25.35 -2.21 5.56
C SER A 19 25.19 -2.52 4.06
N GLN A 20 26.21 -3.13 3.46
CA GLN A 20 26.15 -3.54 2.05
C GLN A 20 24.96 -4.48 1.78
N LEU A 21 24.68 -5.41 2.71
CA LEU A 21 23.53 -6.32 2.61
C LEU A 21 22.20 -5.56 2.58
N GLU A 22 22.03 -4.56 3.45
CA GLU A 22 20.80 -3.76 3.48
C GLU A 22 20.62 -2.96 2.19
N LYS A 23 21.69 -2.38 1.66
CA LYS A 23 21.69 -1.68 0.37
C LYS A 23 21.26 -2.61 -0.76
N ASP A 24 21.81 -3.82 -0.81
CA ASP A 24 21.49 -4.81 -1.83
C ASP A 24 20.03 -5.26 -1.74
N VAL A 25 19.50 -5.47 -0.54
CA VAL A 25 18.09 -5.87 -0.37
C VAL A 25 17.13 -4.74 -0.73
N ILE A 26 17.39 -3.51 -0.29
CA ILE A 26 16.55 -2.34 -0.63
C ILE A 26 16.55 -2.10 -2.14
N SER A 27 17.68 -2.33 -2.82
CA SER A 27 17.76 -2.18 -4.28
C SER A 27 16.82 -3.13 -5.05
N ARG A 28 16.38 -4.22 -4.41
CA ARG A 28 15.46 -5.21 -4.98
C ARG A 28 14.00 -4.92 -4.66
N PHE A 29 13.68 -3.89 -3.87
CA PHE A 29 12.31 -3.49 -3.63
C PHE A 29 11.71 -2.98 -4.94
N ARG A 30 10.63 -3.61 -5.38
CA ARG A 30 9.89 -3.22 -6.58
C ARG A 30 8.69 -2.38 -6.18
N SER A 31 8.05 -1.77 -7.18
CA SER A 31 6.77 -1.11 -6.99
C SER A 31 5.76 -2.08 -6.38
N ALA A 32 5.06 -1.63 -5.34
CA ALA A 32 3.99 -2.40 -4.70
C ALA A 32 2.88 -2.75 -5.70
N LYS A 33 2.68 -1.92 -6.74
CA LYS A 33 1.72 -2.19 -7.82
C LYS A 33 2.04 -3.48 -8.59
N ASP A 34 3.32 -3.80 -8.77
CA ASP A 34 3.75 -4.97 -9.55
C ASP A 34 3.82 -6.24 -8.68
N GLN A 35 4.18 -6.08 -7.41
CA GLN A 35 4.40 -7.20 -6.48
C GLN A 35 3.18 -7.56 -5.63
N TRP A 36 2.14 -6.73 -5.61
CA TRP A 36 0.94 -6.88 -4.77
C TRP A 36 1.19 -6.74 -3.27
N PHE A 37 2.42 -6.41 -2.86
CA PHE A 37 2.79 -6.11 -1.47
C PHE A 37 3.83 -5.00 -1.39
N SER A 38 3.82 -4.27 -0.28
CA SER A 38 4.85 -3.30 0.03
C SER A 38 5.98 -3.96 0.82
N SER A 39 7.21 -3.82 0.35
CA SER A 39 8.41 -4.27 1.08
C SER A 39 8.99 -3.13 1.91
N PHE A 40 9.34 -3.40 3.17
CA PHE A 40 9.98 -2.41 4.03
C PHE A 40 11.01 -3.04 4.98
N LEU A 41 11.99 -2.22 5.36
CA LEU A 41 13.05 -2.54 6.31
C LEU A 41 12.75 -1.82 7.63
N LEU A 42 12.76 -2.55 8.74
CA LEU A 42 12.70 -1.99 10.10
C LEU A 42 14.05 -2.16 10.78
N LYS A 43 14.61 -1.05 11.31
CA LYS A 43 15.82 -1.05 12.13
C LYS A 43 15.46 -0.65 13.56
N VAL A 44 15.67 -1.53 14.53
CA VAL A 44 15.40 -1.29 15.96
C VAL A 44 16.55 -1.84 16.79
N GLY A 45 17.14 -1.02 17.66
CA GLY A 45 18.20 -1.46 18.59
C GLY A 45 19.42 -2.10 17.91
N GLY A 46 19.80 -1.63 16.72
CA GLY A 46 20.90 -2.20 15.93
C GLY A 46 20.56 -3.48 15.17
N SER A 47 19.33 -4.00 15.30
CA SER A 47 18.84 -5.15 14.54
C SER A 47 17.97 -4.71 13.37
N SER A 48 18.11 -5.41 12.24
CA SER A 48 17.40 -5.13 11.00
C SER A 48 16.49 -6.30 10.62
N SER A 49 15.26 -6.01 10.21
CA SER A 49 14.28 -7.01 9.79
C SER A 49 13.53 -6.56 8.54
N TRP A 50 13.23 -7.52 7.65
CA TRP A 50 12.57 -7.28 6.37
C TRP A 50 11.16 -7.83 6.39
N HIS A 51 10.20 -7.02 5.96
CA HIS A 51 8.79 -7.34 6.06
C HIS A 51 8.07 -7.07 4.75
N ARG A 52 7.01 -7.84 4.51
CA ARG A 52 6.05 -7.65 3.42
C ARG A 52 4.71 -7.29 4.03
N LEU A 53 4.17 -6.15 3.63
CA LEU A 53 2.83 -5.71 4.00
C LEU A 53 1.86 -6.01 2.87
N PHE A 54 0.87 -6.85 3.17
CA PHE A 54 -0.27 -7.12 2.30
C PHE A 54 -1.45 -6.28 2.78
N VAL A 55 -2.11 -5.61 1.84
CA VAL A 55 -3.19 -4.66 2.13
C VAL A 55 -4.39 -5.02 1.28
N ASP A 56 -5.57 -5.09 1.90
CA ASP A 56 -6.82 -5.33 1.19
C ASP A 56 -7.08 -4.24 0.13
N PRO A 57 -7.86 -4.52 -0.93
CA PRO A 57 -8.11 -3.57 -2.01
C PRO A 57 -8.77 -2.26 -1.54
N LEU A 58 -9.56 -2.27 -0.47
CA LEU A 58 -10.21 -1.07 0.06
C LEU A 58 -9.19 -0.15 0.74
N SER A 59 -8.34 -0.70 1.59
CA SER A 59 -7.26 0.05 2.24
C SER A 59 -6.24 0.55 1.21
N ARG A 60 -5.98 -0.19 0.12
CA ARG A 60 -5.15 0.29 -1.01
C ARG A 60 -5.76 1.50 -1.70
N ALA A 61 -7.07 1.49 -1.95
CA ALA A 61 -7.77 2.64 -2.52
C ALA A 61 -7.77 3.83 -1.56
N MET A 62 -7.96 3.60 -0.26
CA MET A 62 -7.99 4.64 0.77
C MET A 62 -6.64 5.36 0.94
N TYR A 63 -5.53 4.60 0.93
CA TYR A 63 -4.18 5.13 1.14
C TYR A 63 -3.41 5.33 -0.17
N SER A 64 -4.11 5.41 -1.30
CA SER A 64 -3.46 5.64 -2.58
C SER A 64 -2.77 7.01 -2.59
N SER A 65 -1.50 7.01 -3.03
CA SER A 65 -0.73 8.23 -3.27
C SER A 65 -0.83 8.72 -4.71
N ASN A 66 -1.68 8.09 -5.54
CA ASN A 66 -1.86 8.47 -6.94
C ASN A 66 -2.77 9.71 -7.05
N GLY A 67 -2.34 10.72 -7.80
CA GLY A 67 -3.12 11.95 -8.01
C GLY A 67 -4.48 11.70 -8.67
N GLN A 68 -4.56 10.76 -9.61
CA GLN A 68 -5.82 10.43 -10.31
C GLN A 68 -6.87 9.84 -9.37
N ASP A 69 -6.44 8.98 -8.44
CA ASP A 69 -7.32 8.36 -7.43
C ASP A 69 -7.86 9.44 -6.47
N PHE A 70 -7.02 10.40 -6.10
CA PHE A 70 -7.43 11.55 -5.28
C PHE A 70 -8.44 12.44 -5.99
N GLU A 71 -8.23 12.75 -7.27
CA GLU A 71 -9.17 13.53 -8.08
C GLU A 71 -10.52 12.81 -8.23
N PHE A 72 -10.51 11.49 -8.43
CA PHE A 72 -11.72 10.67 -8.48
C PHE A 72 -12.53 10.79 -7.18
N ILE A 73 -11.89 10.59 -6.03
CA ILE A 73 -12.56 10.71 -4.72
C ILE A 73 -13.10 12.13 -4.52
N GLN A 74 -12.32 13.17 -4.86
CA GLN A 74 -12.78 14.55 -4.78
C GLN A 74 -14.01 14.81 -5.65
N ALA A 75 -14.03 14.31 -6.89
CA ALA A 75 -15.16 14.47 -7.79
C ALA A 75 -16.43 13.82 -7.23
N GLN A 76 -16.33 12.61 -6.70
CA GLN A 76 -17.44 11.91 -6.03
C GLN A 76 -17.94 12.70 -4.80
N ARG A 77 -17.02 13.21 -3.98
CA ARG A 77 -17.39 14.02 -2.81
C ARG A 77 -18.09 15.32 -3.19
N ARG A 78 -17.73 15.97 -4.30
CA ARG A 78 -18.44 17.17 -4.81
C ARG A 78 -19.86 16.86 -5.24
N GLN A 79 -20.15 15.63 -5.62
CA GLN A 79 -21.51 15.16 -5.93
C GLN A 79 -22.32 14.80 -4.68
N GLY A 80 -21.76 15.01 -3.48
CA GLY A 80 -22.40 14.71 -2.20
C GLY A 80 -22.21 13.27 -1.73
N MET A 81 -21.41 12.46 -2.43
CA MET A 81 -21.13 11.08 -2.01
C MET A 81 -20.29 11.05 -0.72
N PRO A 82 -20.64 10.21 0.27
CA PRO A 82 -19.80 9.96 1.43
C PRO A 82 -18.41 9.46 1.04
N VAL A 83 -17.40 9.80 1.85
CA VAL A 83 -16.01 9.41 1.56
C VAL A 83 -15.82 7.89 1.49
N HIS A 84 -16.51 7.14 2.35
CA HIS A 84 -16.41 5.68 2.37
C HIS A 84 -16.95 5.05 1.08
N ASP A 85 -18.06 5.57 0.57
CA ASP A 85 -18.66 5.10 -0.68
C ASP A 85 -17.80 5.48 -1.89
N ALA A 86 -17.20 6.68 -1.87
CA ALA A 86 -16.28 7.12 -2.91
C ALA A 86 -15.01 6.25 -2.96
N VAL A 87 -14.47 5.88 -1.79
CA VAL A 87 -13.33 4.96 -1.68
C VAL A 87 -13.71 3.54 -2.13
N TYR A 88 -14.91 3.07 -1.79
CA TYR A 88 -15.41 1.78 -2.25
C TYR A 88 -15.58 1.75 -3.77
N ALA A 89 -16.12 2.82 -4.37
CA ALA A 89 -16.23 2.97 -5.81
C ALA A 89 -14.86 2.99 -6.50
N LEU A 90 -13.87 3.67 -5.90
CA LEU A 90 -12.50 3.65 -6.39
C LEU A 90 -11.88 2.24 -6.31
N ALA A 91 -12.10 1.52 -5.21
CA ALA A 91 -11.61 0.15 -5.04
C ALA A 91 -12.22 -0.80 -6.07
N LEU A 92 -13.51 -0.67 -6.38
CA LEU A 92 -14.15 -1.43 -7.46
C LEU A 92 -13.59 -1.09 -8.84
N ALA A 93 -13.30 0.18 -9.11
CA ALA A 93 -12.74 0.61 -10.38
C ALA A 93 -11.30 0.09 -10.58
N ASN A 94 -10.48 0.12 -9.53
CA ASN A 94 -9.06 -0.24 -9.61
C ASN A 94 -8.79 -1.74 -9.36
N TYR A 95 -9.62 -2.41 -8.55
CA TYR A 95 -9.39 -3.77 -8.04
C TYR A 95 -10.65 -4.64 -8.10
N GLY A 96 -11.44 -4.55 -9.17
CA GLY A 96 -12.75 -5.22 -9.29
C GLY A 96 -12.73 -6.73 -9.00
N ASP A 97 -11.76 -7.47 -9.55
CA ASP A 97 -11.65 -8.91 -9.32
C ASP A 97 -11.36 -9.25 -7.85
N GLU A 98 -10.48 -8.49 -7.20
CA GLU A 98 -10.16 -8.67 -5.79
C GLU A 98 -11.32 -8.30 -4.88
N MET A 99 -12.08 -7.26 -5.24
CA MET A 99 -13.29 -6.85 -4.53
C MET A 99 -14.38 -7.91 -4.66
N ALA A 100 -14.54 -8.53 -5.83
CA ALA A 100 -15.48 -9.63 -6.04
C ALA A 100 -15.08 -10.85 -5.21
N TRP A 101 -13.79 -11.20 -5.19
CA TRP A 101 -13.29 -12.27 -4.33
C TRP A 101 -13.48 -11.96 -2.85
N LEU A 102 -13.16 -10.75 -2.40
CA LEU A 102 -13.34 -10.30 -1.03
C LEU A 102 -14.81 -10.37 -0.61
N SER A 103 -15.72 -9.93 -1.47
CA SER A 103 -17.17 -10.00 -1.21
C SER A 103 -17.66 -11.44 -1.06
N GLN A 104 -17.18 -12.36 -1.90
CA GLN A 104 -17.48 -13.79 -1.77
C GLN A 104 -16.90 -14.39 -0.48
N TRP A 105 -15.68 -13.99 -0.10
CA TRP A 105 -15.05 -14.43 1.14
C TRP A 105 -15.85 -13.96 2.35
N ILE A 106 -16.23 -12.68 2.40
CA ILE A 106 -17.11 -12.11 3.44
C ILE A 106 -18.45 -12.84 3.48
N ALA A 107 -19.10 -13.09 2.33
CA ALA A 107 -20.37 -13.81 2.31
C ALA A 107 -20.25 -15.23 2.89
N ARG A 108 -19.10 -15.89 2.71
CA ARG A 108 -18.83 -17.24 3.23
C ARG A 108 -18.43 -17.25 4.71
N HIS A 109 -17.78 -16.20 5.22
CA HIS A 109 -17.09 -16.21 6.52
C HIS A 109 -17.57 -15.10 7.49
N GLY A 110 -18.39 -14.17 7.03
CA GLY A 110 -18.74 -12.92 7.71
C GLY A 110 -19.73 -13.06 8.88
N ASN A 111 -20.06 -14.28 9.32
CA ASN A 111 -21.09 -14.52 10.32
C ASN A 111 -20.57 -14.58 11.77
N GLY A 112 -19.51 -13.84 12.11
CA GLY A 112 -18.83 -13.96 13.41
C GLY A 112 -18.38 -12.68 14.11
N ARG A 113 -18.60 -11.48 13.55
CA ARG A 113 -18.29 -10.22 14.24
C ARG A 113 -19.46 -9.26 14.16
N CYS A 114 -20.40 -9.44 15.09
CA CYS A 114 -21.31 -8.37 15.50
C CYS A 114 -20.49 -7.15 15.89
N VAL A 115 -20.87 -6.02 15.29
CA VAL A 115 -20.61 -4.69 15.80
C VAL A 115 -21.24 -4.62 17.19
N ALA A 116 -20.43 -4.34 18.21
CA ALA A 116 -20.86 -3.92 19.54
C ALA A 116 -20.17 -2.61 19.87
#